data_AF-A0A806KNJ9-F1
#
_entry.id   AF-A0A806KNJ9-F1
#
_cell.length_a   1.000
_cell.length_b   1.000
_cell.length_c   1.000
_cell.angle_alpha   90.00
_cell.angle_beta   90.00
_cell.angle_gamma   90.00
#
_symmetry.space_group_name_H-M   'P 1'
#
loop_
_entity.id
_entity.type
_entity.pdbx_description
1 polymer ?
#
loop_
_entity_poly.entity_id
_entity_poly.type
_entity_poly.pdbx_seq_one_letter_code
_entity_poly.pdbx_strand_id
1 'polypeptide(L)'
;MADSAFGITGLETAVGLGITHLVMTGVLTPLQWAAAMSANPARALRLERGRISVGDVADITIIDPDLAYTVDAARHFSKGKNTPFQGMELKGRVVYTIANGQIIFC
;
A
#
# COMPACT_ATOMS: atom_id res chain seq x y z
N MET A 1 -26.65 16.86 -2.21
CA MET A 1 -25.31 16.24 -2.29
C MET A 1 -24.68 16.57 -3.65
N ALA A 2 -24.39 17.84 -3.93
CA ALA A 2 -23.79 18.28 -5.20
C ALA A 2 -22.57 19.20 -5.02
N ASP A 3 -22.21 19.55 -3.78
CA ASP A 3 -21.17 20.56 -3.46
C ASP A 3 -19.86 19.96 -2.91
N SER A 4 -19.65 18.66 -3.03
CA SER A 4 -18.41 18.01 -2.58
C SER A 4 -17.45 17.79 -3.73
N ALA A 5 -16.17 18.09 -3.51
CA ALA A 5 -15.11 17.77 -4.47
C ALA A 5 -14.91 16.24 -4.59
N PHE A 6 -14.54 15.80 -5.79
CA PHE A 6 -14.21 14.39 -6.05
C PHE A 6 -12.86 14.04 -5.41
N GLY A 7 -12.82 12.91 -4.69
CA GLY A 7 -11.58 12.34 -4.17
C GLY A 7 -11.78 11.57 -2.87
N ILE A 8 -10.99 10.52 -2.69
CA ILE A 8 -10.89 9.77 -1.43
C ILE A 8 -9.41 9.53 -1.10
N THR A 9 -9.08 9.48 0.19
CA THR A 9 -7.75 9.05 0.63
C THR A 9 -7.69 7.52 0.72
N GLY A 10 -6.63 6.92 0.16
CA GLY A 10 -6.46 5.46 0.17
C GLY A 10 -5.03 4.95 0.27
N LEU A 11 -4.01 5.82 0.35
CA LEU A 11 -2.61 5.39 0.34
C LEU A 11 -2.27 4.49 1.54
N GLU A 12 -2.72 4.88 2.73
CA GLU A 12 -2.46 4.16 3.99
C GLU A 12 -3.26 2.85 4.12
N THR A 13 -4.32 2.67 3.32
CA THR A 13 -5.17 1.47 3.31
C THR A 13 -4.89 0.54 2.13
N ALA A 14 -4.12 0.98 1.13
CA ALA A 14 -3.91 0.25 -0.13
C ALA A 14 -3.34 -1.17 0.09
N VAL A 15 -2.37 -1.31 1.00
CA VAL A 15 -1.79 -2.62 1.36
C VAL A 15 -2.84 -3.52 2.01
N GLY A 16 -3.55 -3.03 3.03
CA GLY A 16 -4.52 -3.86 3.73
C GLY A 16 -5.68 -4.31 2.84
N LEU A 17 -6.18 -3.41 1.99
CA LEU A 17 -7.23 -3.74 1.02
C LEU A 17 -6.75 -4.78 0.00
N GLY A 18 -5.53 -4.60 -0.53
CA GLY A 18 -4.93 -5.53 -1.49
C GLY A 18 -4.70 -6.91 -0.90
N ILE A 19 -4.10 -6.98 0.29
CA ILE A 19 -3.85 -8.26 0.98
C ILE A 19 -5.18 -8.94 1.32
N THR A 20 -6.07 -8.25 2.03
CA THR A 20 -7.34 -8.83 2.52
C THR A 20 -8.24 -9.30 1.39
N HIS A 21 -8.43 -8.49 0.35
CA HIS A 21 -9.47 -8.73 -0.65
C HIS A 21 -8.98 -9.29 -1.97
N LEU A 22 -7.68 -9.20 -2.30
CA LEU A 22 -7.14 -9.75 -3.55
C LEU A 22 -6.20 -10.93 -3.31
N VAL A 23 -5.29 -10.83 -2.35
CA VAL A 23 -4.29 -11.88 -2.13
C VAL A 23 -4.88 -13.04 -1.31
N MET A 24 -5.48 -12.75 -0.15
CA MET A 24 -6.02 -13.79 0.73
C MET A 24 -7.23 -14.52 0.15
N THR A 25 -7.97 -13.87 -0.75
CA THR A 25 -9.11 -14.46 -1.48
C THR A 25 -8.68 -15.25 -2.72
N GLY A 26 -7.39 -15.23 -3.06
CA GLY A 26 -6.83 -15.96 -4.21
C GLY A 26 -7.07 -15.30 -5.57
N VAL A 27 -7.60 -14.07 -5.62
CA VAL A 27 -7.78 -13.32 -6.88
C VAL A 27 -6.42 -12.99 -7.52
N LEU A 28 -5.40 -12.70 -6.70
CA LEU A 28 -4.02 -12.50 -7.13
C LEU A 28 -3.06 -13.29 -6.22
N THR A 29 -1.97 -13.79 -6.78
CA THR A 29 -0.82 -14.22 -5.96
C THR A 29 -0.12 -13.00 -5.33
N PRO A 30 0.64 -13.18 -4.24
CA PRO A 30 1.41 -12.08 -3.65
C PRO A 30 2.32 -11.36 -4.66
N LEU A 31 2.97 -12.11 -5.56
CA LEU A 31 3.86 -11.56 -6.58
C LEU A 31 3.10 -10.82 -7.68
N GLN A 32 1.92 -11.28 -8.07
CA GLN A 32 1.06 -10.56 -9.02
C GLN A 32 0.59 -9.22 -8.44
N TRP A 33 0.19 -9.21 -7.17
CA TRP A 33 -0.20 -7.98 -6.48
C TRP A 33 0.99 -7.00 -6.34
N ALA A 34 2.16 -7.48 -5.90
CA ALA A 34 3.37 -6.67 -5.81
C ALA A 34 3.78 -6.09 -7.18
N ALA A 35 3.67 -6.88 -8.25
CA ALA A 35 3.93 -6.40 -9.61
C ALA A 35 2.93 -5.30 -10.03
N ALA A 36 1.65 -5.43 -9.69
CA ALA A 36 0.64 -4.40 -9.98
C ALA A 36 0.89 -3.09 -9.22
N MET A 37 1.41 -3.17 -7.99
CA MET A 37 1.65 -2.01 -7.13
C MET A 37 3.01 -1.33 -7.37
N SER A 38 3.98 -2.01 -8.00
CA SER A 38 5.36 -1.52 -8.08
C SER A 38 6.00 -1.70 -9.46
N ALA A 39 6.27 -2.95 -9.87
CA ALA A 39 7.01 -3.24 -11.10
C ALA A 39 6.31 -2.76 -12.38
N ASN A 40 4.98 -2.95 -12.47
CA ASN A 40 4.20 -2.57 -13.65
C ASN A 40 4.09 -1.05 -13.82
N PRO A 41 3.75 -0.26 -12.77
CA PRO A 41 3.83 1.21 -12.84
C PRO A 41 5.23 1.72 -13.20
N ALA A 42 6.29 1.18 -12.58
CA ALA A 42 7.67 1.59 -12.87
C ALA A 42 8.03 1.35 -14.34
N ARG A 43 7.68 0.18 -14.89
CA ARG A 43 7.87 -0.12 -16.32
C ARG A 43 7.07 0.83 -17.22
N ALA A 44 5.81 1.10 -16.89
CA ALA A 44 4.95 2.00 -17.68
C ALA A 44 5.50 3.43 -17.72
N LEU A 45 6.09 3.88 -16.60
CA LEU A 45 6.72 5.19 -16.46
C LEU A 45 8.21 5.22 -16.89
N ARG A 46 8.76 4.08 -17.33
CA ARG A 46 10.18 3.91 -17.72
C ARG A 46 11.16 4.32 -16.62
N LEU A 47 10.83 3.96 -15.38
CA LEU A 47 11.67 4.20 -14.22
C LEU A 47 12.58 3.00 -13.95
N GLU A 48 13.83 3.26 -13.62
CA GLU A 48 14.78 2.26 -13.10
C GLU A 48 14.48 1.97 -11.62
N ARG A 49 13.26 1.51 -11.35
CA ARG A 49 12.68 1.25 -10.02
C ARG A 49 11.69 0.07 -10.09
N GLY A 50 11.15 -0.32 -8.95
CA GLY A 50 10.10 -1.34 -8.85
C GLY A 50 10.62 -2.78 -8.94
N ARG A 51 11.91 -2.99 -8.67
CA ARG A 51 12.59 -4.28 -8.58
C ARG A 51 13.46 -4.32 -7.34
N ILE A 52 13.68 -5.52 -6.80
CA ILE A 52 14.63 -5.77 -5.72
C ILE A 52 15.75 -6.63 -6.27
N SER A 53 16.97 -6.10 -6.34
CA SER A 53 18.16 -6.83 -6.75
C SER A 53 19.44 -6.10 -6.37
N VAL A 54 20.54 -6.84 -6.40
CA VAL A 54 21.87 -6.28 -6.09
C VAL A 54 22.19 -5.15 -7.08
N GLY A 55 22.60 -4.00 -6.55
CA GLY A 55 22.94 -2.80 -7.31
C GLY A 55 21.77 -1.84 -7.56
N ASP A 56 20.53 -2.27 -7.34
CA ASP A 56 19.35 -1.41 -7.46
C ASP A 56 19.21 -0.51 -6.21
N VAL A 57 18.50 0.61 -6.37
CA VAL A 57 18.17 1.50 -5.25
C VAL A 57 17.28 0.76 -4.24
N ALA A 58 17.64 0.85 -2.96
CA ALA A 58 16.93 0.18 -1.87
C ALA A 58 15.63 0.90 -1.48
N ASP A 59 14.66 0.86 -2.39
CA ASP A 59 13.26 1.24 -2.18
C ASP A 59 12.44 -0.02 -1.86
N ILE A 60 12.26 -0.30 -0.56
CA ILE A 60 11.73 -1.57 -0.07
C ILE A 60 10.63 -1.30 0.96
N THR A 61 9.52 -2.04 0.87
CA THR A 61 8.48 -2.06 1.91
C THR A 61 8.37 -3.46 2.48
N ILE A 62 8.39 -3.58 3.79
CA ILE A 62 8.18 -4.84 4.52
C ILE A 62 6.75 -4.86 5.01
N ILE A 63 6.03 -5.92 4.66
CA ILE A 63 4.61 -6.09 4.97
C ILE A 63 4.46 -7.35 5.81
N ASP A 64 3.82 -7.23 6.98
CA ASP A 64 3.30 -8.37 7.72
C ASP A 64 1.90 -8.68 7.18
N PRO A 65 1.71 -9.81 6.47
CA PRO A 65 0.43 -10.15 5.85
C PRO A 65 -0.66 -10.54 6.86
N ASP A 66 -0.29 -10.96 8.06
CA ASP A 66 -1.20 -11.53 9.05
C ASP A 66 -1.68 -10.52 10.09
N LEU A 67 -0.96 -9.40 10.21
CA LEU A 67 -1.29 -8.33 11.15
C LEU A 67 -2.65 -7.70 10.80
N ALA A 68 -3.63 -7.95 11.68
CA ALA A 68 -5.01 -7.47 11.56
C ALA A 68 -5.19 -6.11 12.23
N TYR A 69 -6.11 -5.31 11.69
CA TYR A 69 -6.46 -3.99 12.22
C TYR A 69 -7.82 -3.51 11.72
N THR A 70 -8.44 -2.61 12.49
CA THR A 70 -9.58 -1.81 12.04
C THR A 70 -9.09 -0.49 11.43
N VAL A 71 -9.60 -0.11 10.26
CA VAL A 71 -9.30 1.17 9.63
C VAL A 71 -9.86 2.31 10.50
N ASP A 72 -8.97 3.18 10.96
CA ASP A 72 -9.30 4.41 11.66
C ASP A 72 -8.64 5.61 10.97
N ALA A 73 -9.42 6.34 10.18
CA ALA A 73 -8.99 7.51 9.43
C ALA A 73 -8.45 8.60 10.37
N ALA A 74 -8.97 8.73 11.59
CA ALA A 74 -8.48 9.72 12.54
C ALA A 74 -6.99 9.50 12.87
N ARG A 75 -6.51 8.25 12.80
CA ARG A 75 -5.11 7.88 13.03
C ARG A 75 -4.21 7.95 11.80
N HIS A 76 -4.77 8.22 10.61
CA HIS A 76 -3.97 8.35 9.40
C HIS A 76 -2.97 9.51 9.50
N PHE A 77 -1.77 9.33 8.97
CA PHE A 77 -0.78 10.40 8.83
C PHE A 77 -1.26 11.47 7.84
N SER A 78 -2.04 11.07 6.83
CA SER A 78 -2.70 11.99 5.90
C SER A 78 -3.56 13.01 6.64
N LYS A 79 -3.48 14.27 6.19
CA LYS A 79 -4.41 15.33 6.62
C LYS A 79 -5.84 15.08 6.13
N GLY A 80 -6.00 14.40 5.01
CA GLY A 80 -7.30 14.02 4.47
C GLY A 80 -7.87 12.81 5.22
N LYS A 81 -9.14 12.91 5.61
CA LYS A 81 -9.88 11.89 6.38
C LYS A 81 -11.09 11.34 5.61
N ASN A 82 -11.27 11.78 4.38
CA ASN A 82 -12.32 11.37 3.46
C ASN A 82 -11.99 10.01 2.86
N THR A 83 -12.23 8.95 3.63
CA THR A 83 -12.08 7.57 3.15
C THR A 83 -13.38 6.81 3.39
N PRO A 84 -13.88 6.05 2.40
CA PRO A 84 -15.03 5.18 2.60
C PRO A 84 -14.66 3.92 3.41
N PHE A 85 -13.39 3.76 3.78
CA PHE A 85 -12.86 2.55 4.38
C PHE A 85 -12.92 2.53 5.91
N GLN A 86 -13.40 3.59 6.54
CA GLN A 86 -13.53 3.71 8.00
C GLN A 86 -14.25 2.51 8.61
N GLY A 87 -13.68 1.93 9.67
CA GLY A 87 -14.27 0.83 10.42
C GLY A 87 -14.13 -0.56 9.77
N MET A 88 -13.50 -0.68 8.61
CA MET A 88 -13.25 -1.99 8.01
C MET A 88 -12.13 -2.74 8.74
N GLU A 89 -12.35 -4.04 8.93
CA GLU A 89 -11.33 -4.98 9.41
C GLU A 89 -10.48 -5.46 8.23
N LEU A 90 -9.18 -5.20 8.29
CA LEU A 90 -8.21 -5.57 7.26
C LEU A 90 -7.03 -6.34 7.85
N LYS A 91 -6.38 -7.15 7.03
CA LYS A 91 -5.08 -7.78 7.28
C LYS A 91 -4.05 -7.27 6.29
N GLY A 92 -2.78 -7.35 6.65
CA GLY A 92 -1.68 -6.80 5.86
C GLY A 92 -1.33 -5.39 6.29
N ARG A 93 -0.22 -5.26 7.03
CA ARG A 93 0.31 -3.96 7.46
C ARG A 93 1.74 -3.77 7.02
N VAL A 94 2.03 -2.57 6.56
CA VAL A 94 3.41 -2.11 6.39
C VAL A 94 4.03 -2.00 7.78
N VAL A 95 5.13 -2.70 7.99
CA VAL A 95 5.92 -2.66 9.23
C VAL A 95 7.23 -1.89 9.05
N TYR A 96 7.73 -1.80 7.82
CA TYR A 96 8.85 -0.92 7.50
C TYR A 96 8.72 -0.36 6.09
N THR A 97 9.16 0.88 5.90
CA THR A 97 9.45 1.44 4.58
C THR A 97 10.88 1.97 4.55
N ILE A 98 11.63 1.53 3.56
CA ILE A 98 12.99 1.94 3.26
C ILE A 98 12.96 2.68 1.93
N ALA A 99 13.46 3.91 1.90
CA ALA A 99 13.55 4.72 0.70
C ALA A 99 15.01 5.16 0.50
N ASN A 100 15.57 4.89 -0.67
CA ASN A 100 16.99 5.10 -0.98
C ASN A 100 17.94 4.55 0.11
N GLY A 101 17.61 3.38 0.69
CA GLY A 101 18.40 2.75 1.74
C GLY A 101 18.22 3.33 3.15
N GLN A 102 17.33 4.30 3.35
CA GLN A 102 17.02 4.86 4.67
C GLN A 102 15.66 4.36 5.16
N ILE A 103 15.59 3.90 6.41
CA ILE A 103 14.31 3.57 7.06
C ILE A 103 13.58 4.89 7.34
N ILE A 104 12.42 5.08 6.69
CA ILE A 104 11.60 6.28 6.82
C ILE A 104 10.28 6.03 7.57
N PHE A 105 9.92 4.77 7.78
CA PHE A 105 8.72 4.36 8.50
C PHE A 105 8.96 3.02 9.20
N CYS A 106 8.48 2.90 10.44
CA CYS A 106 8.49 1.71 11.28
C CYS A 106 7.30 1.71 12.25
#